data_AF-A0A833U9G1-F1
#
_entry.id   AF-A0A833U9G1-F1
#
_cell.length_a   1.000
_cell.length_b   1.000
_cell.length_c   1.000
_cell.angle_alpha   90.00
_cell.angle_beta   90.00
_cell.angle_gamma   90.00
#
_symmetry.space_group_name_H-M   'P 1'
#
loop_
_entity.id
_entity.type
_entity.pdbx_description
1 polymer ?
#
loop_
_entity_poly.entity_id
_entity_poly.type
_entity_poly.pdbx_seq_one_letter_code
_entity_poly.pdbx_strand_id
1 'polypeptide(L)'
;MSGKKKEVIRLERESVIPILKPKLIMTLANLIEHSTDRAEFLKLCKRVEYTIRAWYLLQFEDLMQLYSLFEPIHGAQKLEQQNLSPEDIDVLEQNFLTYLFQVMEKSNFKLTTDDEIDVALSGQYLLNLPITVDDSKVDKKLLKKYFAEHPHPNLPDFADKYVIFRRGIGIDQTTNYFFMEKVDMIISRLWRCLLRLTRLEKLLKRSSGRHKKDPKKQDDISSEADGDDLSVERVRLENMELRSYTAFPTCSY
;
A
#
# COMPACT_ATOMS: atom_id res chain seq x y z
N MET A 1 0.42 38.30 13.55
CA MET A 1 1.02 36.97 13.77
C MET A 1 0.24 35.97 12.94
N SER A 2 0.80 35.54 11.82
CA SER A 2 0.18 34.57 10.91
C SER A 2 0.25 33.19 11.54
N GLY A 3 -0.90 32.54 11.77
CA GLY A 3 -0.95 31.18 12.29
C GLY A 3 -0.21 30.25 11.32
N LYS A 4 0.87 29.62 11.77
CA LYS A 4 1.58 28.60 11.00
C LYS A 4 0.57 27.51 10.64
N LYS A 5 0.21 27.42 9.34
CA LYS A 5 -0.58 26.31 8.82
C LYS A 5 0.20 25.03 9.07
N LYS A 6 -0.36 24.12 9.87
CA LYS A 6 0.20 22.80 10.10
C LYS A 6 0.24 22.06 8.76
N GLU A 7 1.42 21.61 8.36
CA GLU A 7 1.60 20.80 7.17
C GLU A 7 1.18 19.37 7.52
N VAL A 8 -0.09 19.10 7.26
CA VAL A 8 -0.71 17.80 7.51
C VAL A 8 -0.54 16.97 6.24
N ILE A 9 0.25 15.90 6.34
CA ILE A 9 0.29 14.90 5.28
C ILE A 9 -0.78 13.86 5.60
N ARG A 10 -1.69 13.66 4.65
CA ARG A 10 -2.57 12.50 4.66
C ARG A 10 -1.72 11.28 4.34
N LEU A 11 -1.49 10.44 5.34
CA LEU A 11 -0.91 9.13 5.10
C LEU A 11 -2.04 8.23 4.61
N GLU A 12 -1.96 7.83 3.35
CA GLU A 12 -2.77 6.70 2.87
C GLU A 12 -2.29 5.41 3.63
N ARG A 13 -3.09 4.36 3.79
CA ARG A 13 -2.78 3.20 4.70
C ARG A 13 -2.00 2.06 3.99
N GLU A 14 -1.61 0.95 4.61
CA GLU A 14 -0.95 -0.13 3.85
C GLU A 14 -1.97 -1.13 3.27
N SER A 15 -1.70 -1.68 2.08
CA SER A 15 -2.53 -2.70 1.41
C SER A 15 -2.45 -4.09 2.06
N VAL A 16 -1.70 -4.21 3.16
CA VAL A 16 -1.45 -5.47 3.84
C VAL A 16 -1.99 -5.36 5.26
N ILE A 17 -2.72 -6.38 5.68
CA ILE A 17 -3.06 -6.54 7.09
C ILE A 17 -1.73 -6.69 7.85
N PRO A 18 -1.35 -5.79 8.78
CA PRO A 18 -0.10 -5.84 9.52
C PRO A 18 -0.13 -6.93 10.61
N ILE A 19 -0.84 -8.03 10.34
CA ILE A 19 -0.90 -9.21 11.18
C ILE A 19 -0.04 -10.25 10.51
N LEU A 20 0.96 -10.73 11.25
CA LEU A 20 1.77 -11.85 10.82
C LEU A 20 0.84 -13.03 10.49
N LYS A 21 0.92 -13.54 9.25
CA LYS A 21 0.12 -14.67 8.78
C LYS A 21 0.10 -15.86 9.77
N PRO A 22 1.21 -16.27 10.42
CA PRO A 22 1.17 -17.32 11.44
C PRO A 22 0.28 -16.97 12.64
N LYS A 23 0.26 -15.70 13.07
CA LYS A 23 -0.60 -15.21 14.16
C LYS A 23 -2.07 -15.33 13.76
N LEU A 24 -2.44 -14.88 12.56
CA LEU A 24 -3.81 -15.00 12.04
C LEU A 24 -4.26 -16.46 11.99
N ILE A 25 -3.45 -17.34 11.38
CA ILE A 25 -3.77 -18.76 11.25
C ILE A 25 -3.93 -19.42 12.62
N MET A 26 -3.02 -19.13 13.56
CA MET A 26 -3.06 -19.74 14.89
C MET A 26 -4.26 -19.24 15.70
N THR A 27 -4.58 -17.95 15.64
CA THR A 27 -5.76 -17.40 16.30
C THR A 27 -7.04 -18.05 15.77
N LEU A 28 -7.20 -18.16 14.45
CA LEU A 28 -8.37 -18.82 13.85
C LEU A 28 -8.42 -20.32 14.18
N ALA A 29 -7.29 -21.01 14.14
CA ALA A 29 -7.21 -22.44 14.46
C ALA A 29 -7.56 -22.74 15.93
N ASN A 30 -7.29 -21.80 16.86
CA ASN A 30 -7.60 -21.96 18.27
C ASN A 30 -9.07 -21.68 18.61
N LEU A 31 -9.84 -21.06 17.70
CA LEU A 31 -11.28 -20.88 17.85
C LEU A 31 -12.07 -22.13 17.46
N ILE A 32 -11.42 -23.13 16.85
CA ILE A 32 -12.05 -24.40 16.44
C ILE A 32 -11.98 -25.38 17.61
N GLU A 33 -13.14 -25.83 18.08
CA GLU A 33 -13.26 -26.72 19.26
C GLU A 33 -12.73 -28.13 19.01
N HIS A 34 -13.03 -28.71 17.84
CA HIS A 34 -12.64 -30.08 17.51
C HIS A 34 -11.21 -30.16 16.95
N SER A 35 -10.41 -31.07 17.51
CA SER A 35 -9.01 -31.26 17.12
C SER A 35 -8.83 -31.77 15.69
N THR A 36 -9.80 -32.55 15.19
CA THR A 36 -9.86 -33.03 13.79
C THR A 36 -10.02 -31.87 12.82
N ASP A 37 -10.97 -30.99 13.10
CA ASP A 37 -11.33 -29.86 12.24
C ASP A 37 -10.21 -28.81 12.24
N ARG A 38 -9.55 -28.62 13.39
CA ARG A 38 -8.34 -27.80 13.51
C ARG A 38 -7.22 -28.32 12.60
N ALA A 39 -7.01 -29.63 12.52
CA ALA A 39 -6.00 -30.23 11.66
C ALA A 39 -6.33 -30.06 10.17
N GLU A 40 -7.60 -30.24 9.79
CA GLU A 40 -8.07 -30.00 8.42
C GLU A 40 -7.97 -28.52 8.02
N PHE A 41 -8.33 -27.59 8.91
CA PHE A 41 -8.16 -26.16 8.69
C PHE A 41 -6.69 -25.79 8.42
N LEU A 42 -5.75 -26.32 9.21
CA LEU A 42 -4.32 -26.08 8.99
C LEU A 42 -3.83 -26.67 7.65
N LYS A 43 -4.35 -27.83 7.23
CA LYS A 43 -4.07 -28.39 5.88
C LYS A 43 -4.60 -27.47 4.79
N LEU A 44 -5.82 -26.94 4.95
CA LEU A 44 -6.41 -25.98 4.02
C LEU A 44 -5.55 -24.72 3.89
N CYS A 45 -5.15 -24.11 5.00
CA CYS A 45 -4.29 -22.92 4.99
C CYS A 45 -2.96 -23.18 4.23
N LYS A 46 -2.34 -24.34 4.44
CA LYS A 46 -1.13 -24.74 3.71
C LYS A 46 -1.39 -24.92 2.21
N ARG A 47 -2.50 -25.57 1.82
CA ARG A 47 -2.85 -25.75 0.40
C ARG A 47 -3.08 -24.40 -0.28
N VAL A 48 -3.86 -23.52 0.33
CA VAL A 48 -4.09 -22.16 -0.17
C VAL A 48 -2.77 -21.41 -0.34
N GLU A 49 -1.86 -21.50 0.64
CA GLU A 49 -0.53 -20.91 0.54
C GLU A 49 0.28 -21.44 -0.65
N TYR A 50 0.34 -22.76 -0.83
CA TYR A 50 1.08 -23.34 -1.94
C TYR A 50 0.46 -22.97 -3.29
N THR A 51 -0.86 -22.96 -3.40
CA THR A 51 -1.56 -22.55 -4.62
C THR A 51 -1.24 -21.09 -4.97
N ILE A 52 -1.32 -20.18 -3.98
CA ILE A 52 -0.99 -18.76 -4.19
C ILE A 52 0.49 -18.61 -4.61
N ARG A 53 1.41 -19.29 -3.93
CA ARG A 53 2.84 -19.25 -4.28
C ARG A 53 3.11 -19.78 -5.68
N ALA A 54 2.49 -20.90 -6.06
CA ALA A 54 2.64 -21.48 -7.39
C ALA A 54 2.10 -20.52 -8.47
N TRP A 55 0.96 -19.87 -8.22
CA TRP A 55 0.41 -18.88 -9.14
C TRP A 55 1.33 -17.68 -9.36
N TYR A 56 1.92 -17.15 -8.28
CA TYR A 56 2.91 -16.07 -8.39
C TYR A 56 4.19 -16.51 -9.10
N LEU A 57 4.64 -17.75 -8.87
CA LEU A 57 5.81 -18.30 -9.56
C LEU A 57 5.58 -18.35 -11.08
N LEU A 58 4.43 -18.86 -11.52
CA LEU A 58 4.07 -18.91 -12.94
C LEU A 58 4.01 -17.50 -13.55
N GLN A 59 3.35 -16.56 -12.88
CA GLN A 59 3.29 -15.17 -13.35
C GLN A 59 4.69 -14.53 -13.45
N PHE A 60 5.58 -14.86 -12.52
CA PHE A 60 6.96 -14.38 -12.53
C PHE A 60 7.76 -15.01 -13.68
N GLU A 61 7.61 -16.31 -13.92
CA GLU A 61 8.27 -17.01 -15.04
C GLU A 61 7.86 -16.41 -16.38
N ASP A 62 6.56 -16.17 -16.61
CA ASP A 62 6.05 -15.56 -17.84
C ASP A 62 6.63 -14.16 -18.06
N LEU A 63 6.66 -13.33 -17.01
CA LEU A 63 7.27 -11.98 -17.07
C LEU A 63 8.77 -12.06 -17.35
N MET A 64 9.48 -12.99 -16.72
CA MET A 64 10.93 -13.15 -16.90
C MET A 64 11.29 -13.65 -18.30
N GLN A 65 10.45 -14.49 -18.92
CA GLN A 65 10.62 -14.90 -20.30
C GLN A 65 10.54 -13.69 -21.25
N LEU A 66 9.53 -12.83 -21.07
CA LEU A 66 9.40 -11.60 -21.86
C LEU A 66 10.55 -10.63 -21.58
N TYR A 67 10.90 -10.41 -20.32
CA TYR A 67 12.05 -9.58 -19.95
C TYR A 67 13.34 -10.03 -20.63
N SER A 68 13.56 -11.34 -20.75
CA SER A 68 14.77 -11.89 -21.36
C SER A 68 14.96 -11.51 -22.82
N LEU A 69 13.88 -11.12 -23.53
CA LEU A 69 13.91 -10.62 -24.91
C LEU A 69 14.30 -9.14 -24.99
N PHE A 70 13.97 -8.38 -23.95
CA PHE A 70 14.12 -6.92 -23.90
C PHE A 70 15.25 -6.46 -22.98
N GLU A 71 16.11 -7.38 -22.55
CA GLU A 71 17.25 -7.03 -21.72
C GLU A 71 18.29 -6.21 -22.51
N PRO A 72 18.93 -5.21 -21.88
CA PRO A 72 19.74 -4.22 -22.60
C PRO A 72 21.02 -4.78 -23.23
N ILE A 73 21.48 -5.97 -22.81
CA ILE A 73 22.78 -6.52 -23.23
C ILE A 73 22.63 -7.53 -24.38
N HIS A 74 21.74 -8.51 -24.23
CA HIS A 74 21.59 -9.62 -25.19
C HIS A 74 20.19 -9.69 -25.84
N GLY A 75 19.27 -8.78 -25.50
CA GLY A 75 17.90 -8.81 -26.01
C GLY A 75 17.83 -8.72 -27.53
N ALA A 76 18.55 -7.77 -28.14
CA ALA A 76 18.61 -7.61 -29.59
C ALA A 76 19.07 -8.89 -30.32
N GLN A 77 20.11 -9.57 -29.80
CA GLN A 77 20.61 -10.82 -30.37
C GLN A 77 19.57 -11.95 -30.27
N LYS A 78 18.82 -12.02 -29.16
CA LYS A 78 17.76 -13.03 -28.97
C LYS A 78 16.58 -12.78 -29.91
N LEU A 79 16.20 -11.53 -30.11
CA LEU A 79 15.14 -11.15 -31.05
C LEU A 79 15.53 -11.53 -32.50
N GLU A 80 16.79 -11.25 -32.88
CA GLU A 80 17.33 -11.66 -34.19
C GLU A 80 17.34 -13.20 -34.36
N GLN A 81 17.75 -13.94 -33.32
CA GLN A 81 17.75 -15.41 -33.35
C GLN A 81 16.35 -16.01 -33.54
N GLN A 82 15.31 -15.35 -33.02
CA GLN A 82 13.93 -15.82 -33.12
C GLN A 82 13.25 -15.44 -34.45
N ASN A 83 13.88 -14.62 -35.29
CA ASN A 83 13.34 -14.17 -36.58
C ASN A 83 11.89 -13.62 -36.47
N LEU A 84 11.62 -12.85 -35.41
CA LEU A 84 10.30 -12.25 -35.18
C LEU A 84 10.07 -11.08 -36.13
N SER A 85 8.82 -10.90 -36.57
CA SER A 85 8.45 -9.71 -37.34
C SER A 85 8.43 -8.47 -36.41
N PRO A 86 8.64 -7.27 -36.94
CA PRO A 86 8.49 -6.04 -36.16
C PRO A 86 7.13 -5.93 -35.46
N GLU A 87 6.06 -6.40 -36.11
CA GLU A 87 4.71 -6.42 -35.55
C GLU A 87 4.60 -7.39 -34.35
N ASP A 88 5.24 -8.55 -34.41
CA ASP A 88 5.27 -9.51 -33.30
C ASP A 88 6.06 -8.94 -32.10
N ILE A 89 7.17 -8.25 -32.37
CA ILE A 89 7.98 -7.59 -31.33
C ILE A 89 7.13 -6.53 -30.62
N ASP A 90 6.42 -5.69 -31.37
CA ASP A 90 5.49 -4.70 -30.85
C ASP A 90 4.46 -5.32 -29.88
N VAL A 91 3.89 -6.48 -30.23
CA VAL A 91 2.94 -7.20 -29.38
C VAL A 91 3.60 -7.69 -28.09
N LEU A 92 4.81 -8.24 -28.19
CA LEU A 92 5.57 -8.72 -27.04
C LEU A 92 5.96 -7.58 -26.08
N GLU A 93 6.31 -6.40 -26.61
CA GLU A 93 6.60 -5.22 -25.81
C GLU A 93 5.37 -4.74 -25.03
N GLN A 94 4.20 -4.68 -25.68
CA GLN A 94 2.93 -4.32 -25.01
C GLN A 94 2.52 -5.35 -23.95
N ASN A 95 2.72 -6.65 -24.23
CA ASN A 95 2.48 -7.72 -23.26
C ASN A 95 3.41 -7.60 -22.04
N PHE A 96 4.69 -7.29 -22.27
CA PHE A 96 5.65 -7.05 -21.20
C PHE A 96 5.20 -5.89 -20.30
N LEU A 97 4.83 -4.75 -20.88
CA LEU A 97 4.31 -3.61 -20.12
C LEU A 97 3.05 -3.98 -19.33
N THR A 98 2.11 -4.69 -19.96
CA THR A 98 0.89 -5.14 -19.30
C THR A 98 1.18 -5.95 -18.04
N TYR A 99 2.05 -6.95 -18.13
CA TYR A 99 2.42 -7.75 -16.95
C TYR A 99 3.22 -6.97 -15.92
N LEU A 100 4.14 -6.10 -16.35
CA LEU A 100 4.91 -5.25 -15.45
C LEU A 100 3.99 -4.34 -14.63
N PHE A 101 3.07 -3.63 -15.28
CA PHE A 101 2.12 -2.74 -14.60
C PHE A 101 1.19 -3.50 -13.66
N GLN A 102 0.70 -4.69 -14.05
CA GLN A 102 -0.08 -5.54 -13.15
C GLN A 102 0.73 -5.95 -11.91
N VAL A 103 2.01 -6.28 -12.05
CA VAL A 103 2.89 -6.61 -10.92
C VAL A 103 3.09 -5.39 -10.02
N MET A 104 3.31 -4.22 -10.60
CA MET A 104 3.45 -2.97 -9.85
C MET A 104 2.18 -2.65 -9.06
N GLU A 105 1.01 -2.75 -9.70
CA GLU A 105 -0.30 -2.52 -9.07
C GLU A 105 -0.58 -3.52 -7.94
N LYS A 106 -0.41 -4.83 -8.18
CA LYS A 106 -0.55 -5.89 -7.15
C LYS A 106 0.42 -5.68 -5.98
N SER A 107 1.58 -5.10 -6.25
CA SER A 107 2.59 -4.77 -5.25
C SER A 107 2.34 -3.42 -4.56
N ASN A 108 1.18 -2.79 -4.82
CA ASN A 108 0.80 -1.49 -4.29
C ASN A 108 1.85 -0.42 -4.61
N PHE A 109 2.31 -0.39 -5.86
CA PHE A 109 2.99 0.76 -6.44
C PHE A 109 1.98 1.54 -7.26
N LYS A 110 2.03 2.87 -7.15
CA LYS A 110 1.18 3.80 -7.90
C LYS A 110 2.05 4.60 -8.87
N LEU A 111 1.48 4.91 -10.03
CA LEU A 111 2.04 5.89 -10.93
C LEU A 111 2.06 7.26 -10.24
N THR A 112 3.17 7.97 -10.40
CA THR A 112 3.31 9.31 -9.83
C THR A 112 2.54 10.32 -10.69
N THR A 113 2.00 11.35 -10.06
CA THR A 113 1.31 12.47 -10.75
C THR A 113 2.17 13.73 -10.74
N ASP A 114 1.86 14.72 -11.59
CA ASP A 114 2.59 16.00 -11.61
C ASP A 114 2.57 16.69 -10.24
N ASP A 115 1.42 16.69 -9.54
CA ASP A 115 1.30 17.26 -8.19
C ASP A 115 2.28 16.62 -7.19
N GLU A 116 2.43 15.28 -7.25
CA GLU A 116 3.33 14.54 -6.36
C GLU A 116 4.81 14.81 -6.69
N ILE A 117 5.11 15.04 -7.98
CA ILE A 117 6.45 15.37 -8.46
C ILE A 117 6.81 16.78 -8.02
N ASP A 118 5.91 17.75 -8.15
CA ASP A 118 6.10 19.11 -7.69
C ASP A 118 6.39 19.16 -6.18
N VAL A 119 5.64 18.37 -5.40
CA VAL A 119 5.91 18.20 -3.97
C VAL A 119 7.31 17.59 -3.74
N ALA A 120 7.70 16.57 -4.50
CA ALA A 120 9.03 15.96 -4.39
C ALA A 120 10.16 16.96 -4.73
N LEU A 121 9.99 17.75 -5.79
CA LEU A 121 10.94 18.78 -6.25
C LEU A 121 10.97 20.01 -5.33
N SER A 122 9.96 20.22 -4.49
CA SER A 122 9.96 21.28 -3.47
C SER A 122 10.78 20.93 -2.21
N GLY A 123 11.31 19.70 -2.14
CA GLY A 123 12.07 19.20 -0.98
C GLY A 123 13.36 19.97 -0.71
N GLN A 124 13.64 20.25 0.58
CA GLN A 124 14.87 20.95 1.00
C GLN A 124 16.16 20.13 0.82
N TYR A 125 16.05 18.81 0.70
CA TYR A 125 17.18 17.89 0.58
C TYR A 125 17.11 17.14 -0.75
N LEU A 126 17.36 17.86 -1.84
CA LEU A 126 17.52 17.27 -3.17
C LEU A 126 18.98 16.98 -3.45
N LEU A 127 19.25 15.76 -3.89
CA LEU A 127 20.55 15.39 -4.43
C LEU A 127 20.65 15.94 -5.86
N ASN A 128 21.19 17.14 -6.00
CA ASN A 128 21.38 17.79 -7.30
C ASN A 128 22.69 17.33 -7.93
N LEU A 129 22.67 16.17 -8.56
CA LEU A 129 23.74 15.75 -9.47
C LEU A 129 23.44 16.29 -10.87
N PRO A 130 24.44 16.76 -11.64
CA PRO A 130 24.25 17.23 -13.02
C PRO A 130 24.08 16.04 -13.98
N ILE A 131 23.04 15.25 -13.75
CA ILE A 131 22.66 14.11 -14.57
C ILE A 131 21.47 14.57 -15.42
N THR A 132 21.68 14.61 -16.73
CA THR A 132 20.64 14.96 -17.70
C THR A 132 20.32 13.73 -18.54
N VAL A 133 19.03 13.45 -18.73
CA VAL A 133 18.58 12.42 -19.66
C VAL A 133 18.74 12.94 -21.09
N ASP A 134 19.33 12.14 -21.96
CA ASP A 134 19.43 12.43 -23.38
C ASP A 134 18.11 12.06 -24.08
N ASP A 135 17.21 13.04 -24.20
CA ASP A 135 15.88 12.90 -24.82
C ASP A 135 15.90 12.38 -26.26
N SER A 136 17.04 12.46 -26.96
CA SER A 136 17.18 11.98 -28.33
C SER A 136 17.28 10.46 -28.44
N LYS A 137 17.68 9.78 -27.35
CA LYS A 137 17.88 8.33 -27.29
C LYS A 137 16.72 7.57 -26.68
N VAL A 138 15.74 8.28 -26.13
CA VAL A 138 14.58 7.69 -25.47
C VAL A 138 13.47 7.46 -26.50
N ASP A 139 12.93 6.23 -26.55
CA ASP A 139 11.74 5.96 -27.34
C ASP A 139 10.51 6.61 -26.71
N LYS A 140 9.70 7.25 -27.55
CA LYS A 140 8.45 7.93 -27.18
C LYS A 140 7.21 7.24 -27.70
N LYS A 141 7.37 6.13 -28.45
CA LYS A 141 6.26 5.43 -29.09
C LYS A 141 5.68 4.35 -28.18
N LEU A 142 6.54 3.57 -27.52
CA LEU A 142 6.14 2.42 -26.73
C LEU A 142 5.10 2.76 -25.64
N LEU A 143 5.46 3.69 -24.73
CA LEU A 143 4.59 4.09 -23.62
C LEU A 143 3.37 4.87 -24.11
N LYS A 144 3.53 5.70 -25.14
CA LYS A 144 2.43 6.43 -25.76
C LYS A 144 1.36 5.49 -26.33
N LYS A 145 1.78 4.42 -27.00
CA LYS A 145 0.88 3.38 -27.53
C LYS A 145 0.20 2.64 -26.36
N TYR A 146 0.97 2.26 -25.34
CA TYR A 146 0.45 1.57 -24.16
C TYR A 146 -0.67 2.36 -23.46
N PHE A 147 -0.45 3.65 -23.18
CA PHE A 147 -1.44 4.50 -22.51
C PHE A 147 -2.61 4.92 -23.41
N ALA A 148 -2.47 4.83 -24.74
CA ALA A 148 -3.61 5.01 -25.65
C ALA A 148 -4.59 3.84 -25.55
N GLU A 149 -4.07 2.61 -25.35
CA GLU A 149 -4.88 1.40 -25.15
C GLU A 149 -5.34 1.25 -23.69
N HIS A 150 -4.58 1.78 -22.73
CA HIS A 150 -4.86 1.73 -21.30
C HIS A 150 -4.89 3.14 -20.69
N PRO A 151 -5.99 3.90 -20.85
CA PRO A 151 -6.10 5.26 -20.34
C PRO A 151 -5.96 5.29 -18.81
N HIS A 152 -5.04 6.11 -18.31
CA HIS A 152 -4.83 6.32 -16.87
C HIS A 152 -5.07 7.80 -16.53
N PRO A 153 -5.80 8.11 -15.44
CA PRO A 153 -5.99 9.51 -15.02
C PRO A 153 -4.69 10.12 -14.51
N ASN A 154 -4.53 11.44 -14.71
CA ASN A 154 -3.45 12.27 -14.14
C ASN A 154 -2.03 11.77 -14.44
N LEU A 155 -1.78 11.32 -15.67
CA LEU A 155 -0.44 10.96 -16.12
C LEU A 155 0.45 12.21 -16.21
N PRO A 156 1.72 12.13 -15.79
CA PRO A 156 2.68 13.22 -15.95
C PRO A 156 2.94 13.58 -17.41
N ASP A 157 3.34 14.83 -17.65
CA ASP A 157 3.68 15.34 -18.99
C ASP A 157 4.77 14.52 -19.71
N PHE A 158 5.66 13.88 -18.96
CA PHE A 158 6.76 13.06 -19.50
C PHE A 158 6.46 11.55 -19.56
N ALA A 159 5.22 11.14 -19.29
CA ALA A 159 4.82 9.73 -19.25
C ALA A 159 5.01 8.97 -20.59
N ASP A 160 5.21 9.70 -21.69
CA ASP A 160 5.57 9.13 -22.99
C ASP A 160 7.03 8.65 -23.07
N LYS A 161 7.91 9.16 -22.18
CA LYS A 161 9.35 8.84 -22.16
C LYS A 161 9.71 7.82 -21.08
N TYR A 162 9.25 8.05 -19.86
CA TYR A 162 9.54 7.18 -18.72
C TYR A 162 8.43 7.24 -17.69
N VAL A 163 8.38 6.20 -16.87
CA VAL A 163 7.34 6.01 -15.87
C VAL A 163 7.99 5.93 -14.50
N ILE A 164 7.49 6.74 -13.57
CA ILE A 164 7.95 6.73 -12.18
C ILE A 164 6.85 6.13 -11.33
N PHE A 165 7.20 5.04 -10.65
CA PHE A 165 6.36 4.43 -9.64
C PHE A 165 6.80 4.89 -8.26
N ARG A 166 5.83 5.32 -7.46
CA ARG A 166 6.01 5.48 -6.02
C ARG A 166 5.41 4.28 -5.30
N ARG A 167 5.94 3.94 -4.12
CA ARG A 167 5.22 3.00 -3.26
C ARG A 167 3.89 3.63 -2.89
N GLY A 168 2.82 2.94 -3.26
CA GLY A 168 1.46 3.28 -2.88
C GLY A 168 1.31 3.13 -1.38
N ILE A 169 0.54 4.04 -0.81
CA ILE A 169 -0.04 3.90 0.51
C ILE A 169 -1.57 3.98 0.16
N GLY A 170 -2.45 3.09 0.62
CA GLY A 170 -3.89 3.03 0.38
C GLY A 170 -4.70 2.27 1.47
N ILE A 171 -6.00 2.60 1.62
CA ILE A 171 -6.97 1.81 2.40
C ILE A 171 -7.30 0.53 1.61
N ASP A 172 -7.35 -0.62 2.29
CA ASP A 172 -7.90 -1.86 1.74
C ASP A 172 -9.38 -1.67 1.36
N GLN A 173 -9.65 -1.52 0.07
CA GLN A 173 -11.00 -1.64 -0.49
C GLN A 173 -11.13 -3.02 -1.13
N THR A 174 -11.41 -4.04 -0.31
CA THR A 174 -11.91 -5.30 -0.87
C THR A 174 -13.37 -5.13 -1.30
N THR A 175 -13.63 -5.09 -2.61
CA THR A 175 -14.99 -5.26 -3.15
C THR A 175 -15.37 -6.74 -3.13
N ASN A 176 -15.65 -7.27 -1.93
CA ASN A 176 -16.22 -8.60 -1.77
C ASN A 176 -17.62 -8.54 -1.12
N TYR A 177 -18.36 -9.65 -1.22
CA TYR A 177 -19.74 -9.82 -0.74
C TYR A 177 -19.84 -9.85 0.81
N PHE A 178 -19.43 -8.79 1.48
CA PHE A 178 -19.65 -8.59 2.92
C PHE A 178 -21.05 -8.04 3.19
N PHE A 179 -22.08 -8.78 2.75
CA PHE A 179 -23.48 -8.36 2.93
C PHE A 179 -23.85 -8.29 4.41
N MET A 180 -23.41 -9.28 5.21
CA MET A 180 -23.73 -9.35 6.64
C MET A 180 -23.07 -8.23 7.44
N GLU A 181 -21.82 -7.89 7.15
CA GLU A 181 -21.10 -6.80 7.83
C GLU A 181 -21.69 -5.43 7.47
N LYS A 182 -22.17 -5.26 6.23
CA LYS A 182 -22.91 -4.05 5.83
C LYS A 182 -24.24 -3.94 6.58
N VAL A 183 -24.96 -5.04 6.74
CA VAL A 183 -26.21 -5.08 7.51
C VAL A 183 -25.95 -4.76 8.98
N ASP A 184 -24.96 -5.38 9.62
CA ASP A 184 -24.58 -5.08 11.01
C ASP A 184 -24.13 -3.62 11.21
N MET A 185 -23.43 -3.05 10.22
CA MET A 185 -23.06 -1.64 10.25
C MET A 185 -24.30 -0.72 10.14
N ILE A 186 -25.28 -1.06 9.30
CA ILE A 186 -26.54 -0.31 9.18
C ILE A 186 -27.37 -0.44 10.47
N ILE A 187 -27.48 -1.64 11.03
CA ILE A 187 -28.17 -1.92 12.29
C ILE A 187 -27.52 -1.14 13.43
N SER A 188 -26.20 -1.18 13.57
CA SER A 188 -25.49 -0.44 14.62
C SER A 188 -25.66 1.08 14.48
N ARG A 189 -25.66 1.62 13.25
CA ARG A 189 -25.95 3.04 12.99
C ARG A 189 -27.39 3.41 13.34
N LEU A 190 -28.36 2.55 13.00
CA LEU A 190 -29.77 2.75 13.35
C LEU A 190 -29.97 2.71 14.86
N TRP A 191 -29.39 1.75 15.57
CA TRP A 191 -29.44 1.70 17.04
C TRP A 191 -28.77 2.90 17.68
N ARG A 192 -27.61 3.34 17.18
CA ARG A 192 -26.91 4.52 17.69
C ARG A 192 -27.73 5.79 17.46
N CYS A 193 -28.40 5.90 16.31
CA CYS A 193 -29.34 7.00 16.02
C CYS A 193 -30.56 6.96 16.95
N LEU A 194 -31.17 5.78 17.12
CA LEU A 194 -32.34 5.56 17.96
C LEU A 194 -32.03 5.83 19.44
N LEU A 195 -30.88 5.39 19.95
CA LEU A 195 -30.41 5.65 21.31
C LEU A 195 -30.08 7.12 21.56
N ARG A 196 -29.57 7.85 20.55
CA ARG A 196 -29.40 9.31 20.62
C ARG A 196 -30.74 10.06 20.64
N LEU A 197 -31.68 9.66 19.78
CA LEU A 197 -33.03 10.24 19.70
C LEU A 197 -33.83 10.03 20.99
N THR A 198 -33.72 8.85 21.58
CA THR A 198 -34.41 8.49 22.83
C THR A 198 -33.69 8.95 24.10
N ARG A 199 -32.50 9.57 24.00
CA ARG A 199 -31.64 10.01 25.12
C ARG A 199 -31.32 8.93 26.16
N LEU A 200 -31.51 7.65 25.82
CA LEU A 200 -31.28 6.48 26.69
C LEU A 200 -29.78 6.21 26.94
N GLU A 201 -28.87 6.84 26.18
CA GLU A 201 -27.41 6.82 26.45
C GLU A 201 -27.06 7.26 27.88
N LYS A 202 -27.87 8.13 28.51
CA LYS A 202 -27.66 8.57 29.89
C LYS A 202 -28.12 7.58 30.95
N LEU A 203 -29.02 6.65 30.61
CA LEU A 203 -29.57 5.65 31.55
C LEU A 203 -28.68 4.41 31.67
N LEU A 204 -27.93 4.06 30.62
CA LEU A 204 -26.99 2.92 30.61
C LEU A 204 -25.61 3.27 31.19
N LYS A 205 -25.29 4.55 31.42
CA LYS A 205 -24.08 4.98 32.15
C LYS A 205 -24.33 5.01 33.67
N ARG A 206 -24.67 3.87 34.28
CA ARG A 206 -24.57 3.71 35.73
C ARG A 206 -24.01 2.33 36.07
N SER A 207 -22.95 2.37 36.90
CA SER A 207 -22.23 1.26 37.52
C SER A 207 -21.18 0.53 36.66
N SER A 208 -19.97 1.10 36.59
CA SER A 208 -18.76 0.29 36.78
C SER A 208 -17.84 1.00 37.78
N GLY A 209 -17.57 0.31 38.87
CA GLY A 209 -16.80 0.80 40.00
C GLY A 209 -15.38 1.18 39.61
N ARG A 210 -14.86 2.15 40.35
CA ARG A 210 -13.52 2.72 40.30
C ARG A 210 -12.47 1.62 40.48
N HIS A 211 -12.04 0.96 39.40
CA HIS A 211 -10.88 0.06 39.44
C HIS A 211 -9.60 0.89 39.25
N LYS A 212 -8.75 0.93 40.30
CA LYS A 212 -7.37 1.42 40.18
C LYS A 212 -6.66 0.63 39.08
N LYS A 213 -6.09 1.32 38.08
CA LYS A 213 -5.17 0.73 37.09
C LYS A 213 -3.76 0.73 37.68
N ASP A 214 -3.17 -0.46 37.80
CA ASP A 214 -1.73 -0.66 37.94
C ASP A 214 -1.01 -0.26 36.63
N PRO A 215 0.19 0.34 36.67
CA PRO A 215 0.86 0.89 35.49
C PRO A 215 1.67 -0.15 34.68
N LYS A 216 1.28 -1.43 34.68
CA LYS A 216 2.03 -2.48 33.96
C LYS A 216 1.10 -3.42 33.19
N LYS A 217 0.59 -2.93 32.06
CA LYS A 217 0.22 -3.64 30.83
C LYS A 217 -0.53 -2.64 29.96
N GLN A 218 0.15 -2.09 28.96
CA GLN A 218 -0.49 -1.25 27.97
C GLN A 218 0.03 -1.69 26.61
N ASP A 219 -0.50 -2.82 26.16
CA ASP A 219 -0.52 -3.27 24.75
C ASP A 219 -1.94 -3.75 24.39
N ASP A 220 -2.95 -3.14 25.02
CA ASP A 220 -4.33 -3.29 24.59
C ASP A 220 -4.62 -2.16 23.60
N ILE A 221 -4.68 -2.57 22.33
CA ILE A 221 -5.10 -1.77 21.18
C ILE A 221 -6.43 -1.09 21.54
N SER A 222 -6.39 0.22 21.70
CA SER A 222 -7.58 1.06 21.85
C SER A 222 -8.41 0.94 20.58
N SER A 223 -9.52 0.21 20.65
CA SER A 223 -10.51 0.07 19.57
C SER A 223 -11.49 1.26 19.49
N GLU A 224 -11.13 2.42 20.05
CA GLU A 224 -11.90 3.65 19.94
C GLU A 224 -11.09 4.72 19.21
N ALA A 225 -11.05 4.59 17.88
CA ALA A 225 -10.75 5.70 16.96
C ALA A 225 -11.66 5.53 15.73
N ASP A 226 -12.94 5.81 15.93
CA ASP A 226 -13.91 6.02 14.85
C ASP A 226 -13.49 7.30 14.09
N GLY A 227 -13.15 7.16 12.81
CA GLY A 227 -13.53 8.15 11.80
C GLY A 227 -12.63 9.36 11.48
N ASP A 228 -11.33 9.34 11.74
CA ASP A 228 -10.42 10.33 11.13
C ASP A 228 -9.36 9.65 10.24
N ASP A 229 -9.20 10.20 9.03
CA ASP A 229 -8.04 9.97 8.18
C ASP A 229 -6.77 10.06 9.04
N LEU A 230 -5.81 9.16 8.87
CA LEU A 230 -4.51 9.28 9.54
C LEU A 230 -3.76 10.50 8.97
N SER A 231 -4.10 11.68 9.49
CA SER A 231 -3.37 12.92 9.32
C SER A 231 -2.18 12.89 10.26
N VAL A 232 -0.99 12.66 9.72
CA VAL A 232 0.23 12.83 10.52
C VAL A 232 0.78 14.22 10.24
N GLU A 233 0.94 15.00 11.32
CA GLU A 233 1.60 16.30 11.27
C GLU A 233 3.07 16.08 10.92
N ARG A 234 3.52 16.58 9.77
CA ARG A 234 4.92 16.51 9.39
C ARG A 234 5.69 17.50 10.24
N VAL A 235 6.38 17.01 11.27
CA VAL A 235 7.36 17.80 12.01
C VAL A 235 8.64 17.85 11.19
N ARG A 236 8.84 18.94 10.44
CA ARG A 236 10.14 19.22 9.83
C ARG A 236 11.14 19.55 10.93
N LEU A 237 12.41 19.14 10.79
CA LEU A 237 13.46 19.45 11.77
C LEU A 237 13.57 20.95 12.08
N GLU A 238 13.34 21.81 11.09
CA GLU A 238 13.28 23.27 11.21
C GLU A 238 12.13 23.80 12.10
N ASN A 239 11.09 23.00 12.33
CA ASN A 239 9.92 23.35 13.15
C ASN A 239 9.85 22.53 14.44
N MET A 240 10.86 21.71 14.73
CA MET A 240 10.93 20.93 15.96
C MET A 240 11.31 21.87 17.12
N GLU A 241 10.45 21.99 18.14
CA GLU A 241 10.82 22.66 19.38
C GLU A 241 11.88 21.82 20.09
N LEU A 242 13.16 22.18 19.89
CA LEU A 242 14.26 21.63 20.68
C LEU A 242 14.11 22.10 22.12
N ARG A 243 13.46 21.29 22.96
CA ARG A 243 13.55 21.47 24.40
C ARG A 243 14.94 21.04 24.83
N SER A 244 15.76 22.01 25.22
CA SER A 244 17.04 21.80 25.90
C SER A 244 16.78 21.17 27.28
N TYR A 245 16.48 19.89 27.33
CA TYR A 245 16.67 19.15 28.56
C TYR A 245 18.17 18.88 28.67
N THR A 246 18.81 19.67 29.52
CA THR A 246 20.09 19.33 30.14
C THR A 246 19.89 18.05 30.95
N ALA A 247 20.00 16.92 30.27
CA ALA A 247 20.29 15.63 30.89
C ALA A 247 21.51 15.10 30.15
N PHE A 248 22.69 15.49 30.64
CA PHE A 248 23.92 14.80 30.30
C PHE A 248 23.74 13.33 30.69
N PRO A 249 23.79 12.37 29.76
CA PRO A 249 24.13 11.01 30.14
C PRO A 249 25.64 11.03 30.39
N THR A 250 26.04 10.98 31.66
CA THR A 250 27.40 10.59 32.01
C THR A 250 27.62 9.17 31.51
N CYS A 251 28.33 9.04 30.38
CA CYS A 251 29.04 7.80 30.06
C CYS A 251 30.21 7.69 31.04
N SER A 252 30.08 6.79 32.01
CA SER A 252 31.24 6.23 32.68
C SER A 252 31.92 5.25 31.72
N TYR A 253 33.24 5.37 31.60
CA TYR A 253 34.12 4.46 30.86
C TYR A 253 33.99 3.00 31.31
#